data_AF-C0QQG8-F1
#
_entry.id   AF-C0QQG8-F1
#
_cell.length_a   1.000
_cell.length_b   1.000
_cell.length_c   1.000
_cell.angle_alpha   90.00
_cell.angle_beta   90.00
_cell.angle_gamma   90.00
#
_symmetry.space_group_name_H-M   'P 1'
#
loop_
_entity.id
_entity.type
_entity.pdbx_description
1 polymer ?
#
loop_
_entity_poly.entity_id
_entity_poly.type
_entity_poly.pdbx_seq_one_letter_code
_entity_poly.pdbx_strand_id
1 'polypeptide(L)'
;MKILELFKKKLKFDIRVYRTKIDQIDRELADLISGRNMLYERYERTKNESFSDVNTLHYKIEYLKKLEKEILSIDEKIKVLEMKKEAVKLQIKLKNAEKKSVEKYIKNINRDALKKELKKEIQIAETSYNNRR
;
A
#
# COMPACT_ATOMS: atom_id res chain seq x y z
N MET A 1 7.64 -11.04 26.98
CA MET A 1 8.32 -11.04 25.66
C MET A 1 7.57 -11.83 24.58
N LYS A 2 7.13 -13.08 24.81
CA LYS A 2 6.50 -13.95 23.78
C LYS A 2 5.29 -13.33 23.05
N ILE A 3 4.43 -12.61 23.78
CA ILE A 3 3.23 -11.93 23.23
C ILE A 3 3.61 -10.76 22.29
N LEU A 4 4.60 -9.94 22.65
CA LEU A 4 5.03 -8.80 21.83
C LEU A 4 5.71 -9.26 20.53
N GLU A 5 6.44 -10.37 20.57
CA GLU A 5 6.99 -11.00 19.35
C GLU A 5 5.89 -11.58 18.44
N LEU A 6 4.85 -12.21 19.01
CA LEU A 6 3.68 -12.63 18.24
C LEU A 6 2.96 -11.44 17.60
N PHE A 7 2.81 -10.34 18.34
CA PHE A 7 2.21 -9.11 17.82
C PHE A 7 3.02 -8.51 16.65
N LYS A 8 4.36 -8.46 16.79
CA LYS A 8 5.26 -8.04 15.71
C LYS A 8 5.15 -8.93 14.47
N LYS A 9 5.01 -10.26 14.63
CA LYS A 9 4.78 -11.19 13.52
C LYS A 9 3.44 -10.91 12.83
N LYS A 10 2.37 -10.67 13.59
CA LYS A 10 1.06 -10.29 13.06
C LYS A 10 1.13 -9.01 12.23
N LEU A 11 1.77 -7.95 12.76
CA LEU A 11 1.95 -6.70 12.01
C LEU A 11 2.71 -6.90 10.68
N LYS A 12 3.75 -7.74 10.67
CA LYS A 12 4.46 -8.08 9.42
C LYS A 12 3.56 -8.79 8.42
N PHE A 13 2.69 -9.69 8.88
CA PHE A 13 1.72 -10.37 8.05
C PHE A 13 0.69 -9.38 7.46
N ASP A 14 0.11 -8.51 8.29
CA ASP A 14 -0.88 -7.53 7.84
C ASP A 14 -0.29 -6.58 6.79
N ILE A 15 0.94 -6.08 7.00
CA ILE A 15 1.66 -5.25 6.02
C ILE A 15 1.84 -5.99 4.69
N ARG A 16 2.16 -7.29 4.73
CA ARG A 16 2.33 -8.11 3.52
C ARG A 16 1.00 -8.22 2.77
N VAL A 17 -0.10 -8.48 3.47
CA VAL A 17 -1.44 -8.56 2.87
C VAL A 17 -1.81 -7.24 2.18
N TYR A 18 -1.55 -6.10 2.83
CA TYR A 18 -1.81 -4.80 2.22
C TYR A 18 -0.92 -4.52 0.99
N ARG A 19 0.34 -4.98 0.99
CA ARG A 19 1.20 -4.87 -0.20
C ARG A 19 0.65 -5.67 -1.37
N THR A 20 0.23 -6.91 -1.14
CA THR A 20 -0.43 -7.73 -2.17
C THR A 20 -1.69 -7.05 -2.71
N LYS A 21 -2.46 -6.36 -1.87
CA LYS A 21 -3.61 -5.56 -2.33
C LYS A 21 -3.20 -4.40 -3.23
N ILE A 22 -2.09 -3.71 -2.92
CA ILE A 22 -1.55 -2.68 -3.82
C ILE A 22 -1.15 -3.30 -5.16
N ASP A 23 -0.45 -4.45 -5.15
CA ASP A 23 -0.04 -5.13 -6.38
C ASP A 23 -1.24 -5.61 -7.23
N GLN A 24 -2.38 -5.89 -6.60
CA GLN A 24 -3.64 -6.19 -7.30
C GLN A 24 -4.22 -4.94 -7.94
N ILE A 25 -4.31 -3.84 -7.18
CA ILE A 25 -4.80 -2.55 -7.70
C ILE A 25 -3.93 -2.05 -8.86
N ASP A 26 -2.60 -2.24 -8.78
CA ASP A 26 -1.67 -1.78 -9.81
C ASP A 26 -1.82 -2.55 -11.12
N ARG A 27 -2.13 -3.84 -11.04
CA ARG A 27 -2.48 -4.64 -12.23
C ARG A 27 -3.79 -4.18 -12.85
N GLU A 28 -4.83 -3.98 -12.03
CA GLU A 28 -6.12 -3.50 -12.52
C GLU A 28 -6.01 -2.10 -13.15
N LEU A 29 -5.23 -1.20 -12.56
CA LEU A 29 -4.93 0.11 -13.14
C LEU A 29 -4.20 0.00 -14.47
N ALA A 30 -3.21 -0.89 -14.58
CA ALA A 30 -2.48 -1.10 -15.83
C ALA A 30 -3.41 -1.57 -16.96
N ASP A 31 -4.31 -2.53 -16.66
CA ASP A 31 -5.29 -3.03 -17.61
C ASP A 31 -6.26 -1.94 -18.06
N LEU A 32 -6.78 -1.13 -17.12
CA LEU A 32 -7.67 -0.01 -17.42
C LEU A 32 -6.99 1.08 -18.25
N ILE A 33 -5.76 1.46 -17.91
CA ILE A 33 -4.99 2.45 -18.66
C ILE A 33 -4.73 1.96 -20.09
N SER A 34 -4.37 0.68 -20.24
CA SER A 34 -4.19 0.05 -21.55
C SER A 34 -5.49 0.11 -22.37
N GLY A 35 -6.61 -0.33 -21.79
CA GLY A 35 -7.92 -0.28 -22.44
C GLY A 35 -8.35 1.13 -22.83
N ARG A 36 -8.14 2.12 -21.95
CA ARG A 36 -8.41 3.53 -22.23
C ARG A 36 -7.59 4.05 -23.40
N ASN A 37 -6.30 3.74 -23.45
CA ASN A 37 -5.42 4.18 -24.53
C ASN A 37 -5.86 3.58 -25.87
N MET A 38 -6.28 2.32 -25.90
CA MET A 38 -6.86 1.71 -27.11
C MET A 38 -8.13 2.43 -27.58
N LEU A 39 -8.99 2.85 -26.65
CA LEU A 39 -10.19 3.62 -26.99
C LEU A 39 -9.84 5.01 -27.53
N TYR A 40 -8.85 5.69 -26.94
CA TYR A 40 -8.35 6.97 -27.46
C TYR A 40 -7.77 6.83 -28.87
N GLU A 41 -6.99 5.78 -29.13
CA GLU A 41 -6.48 5.53 -30.48
C GLU A 41 -7.62 5.30 -31.48
N ARG A 42 -8.64 4.54 -31.10
CA ARG A 42 -9.83 4.35 -31.95
C ARG A 42 -10.57 5.66 -32.18
N TYR A 43 -10.76 6.46 -31.14
CA TYR A 43 -11.39 7.77 -31.21
C TYR A 43 -10.66 8.67 -32.21
N GLU A 44 -9.33 8.78 -32.10
CA GLU A 44 -8.54 9.62 -33.00
C GLU A 44 -8.54 9.08 -34.44
N ARG A 45 -8.48 7.76 -34.65
CA ARG A 45 -8.60 7.17 -36.00
C ARG A 45 -9.95 7.51 -36.63
N THR A 46 -11.05 7.22 -35.94
CA THR A 46 -12.40 7.53 -36.42
C THR A 46 -12.58 9.03 -36.66
N LYS A 47 -12.06 9.88 -35.77
CA LYS A 47 -12.12 11.34 -35.92
C LYS A 47 -11.42 11.83 -37.20
N ASN A 48 -10.33 11.19 -37.60
CA ASN A 48 -9.56 11.57 -38.79
C ASN A 48 -10.04 10.91 -40.10
N GLU A 49 -10.92 9.89 -40.03
CA GLU A 49 -11.54 9.31 -41.22
C GLU A 49 -12.42 10.34 -41.95
N SER A 50 -12.23 10.47 -43.27
CA SER A 50 -13.00 11.38 -44.11
C SER A 50 -14.28 10.69 -44.61
N PHE A 51 -15.41 11.38 -44.48
CA PHE A 51 -16.72 10.88 -44.91
C PHE A 51 -17.35 11.89 -45.86
N SER A 52 -17.87 11.41 -46.99
CA SER A 52 -18.38 12.25 -48.08
C SER A 52 -19.89 12.44 -48.05
N ASP A 53 -20.63 11.64 -47.29
CA ASP A 53 -22.09 11.73 -47.19
C ASP A 53 -22.56 12.00 -45.74
N VAL A 54 -23.74 12.61 -45.64
CA VAL A 54 -24.31 13.08 -44.36
C VAL A 54 -24.63 11.92 -43.42
N ASN A 55 -25.06 10.77 -43.95
CA ASN A 55 -25.44 9.62 -43.13
C ASN A 55 -24.20 9.00 -42.46
N THR A 56 -23.12 8.80 -43.21
CA THR A 56 -21.87 8.28 -42.65
C THR A 56 -21.23 9.24 -41.65
N LEU A 57 -21.36 10.55 -41.88
CA LEU A 57 -20.93 11.57 -40.92
C LEU A 57 -21.75 11.55 -39.63
N HIS A 58 -23.07 11.29 -39.71
CA HIS A 58 -23.92 11.10 -38.53
C HIS A 58 -23.49 9.86 -37.72
N TYR A 59 -23.28 8.72 -38.39
CA TYR A 59 -22.81 7.50 -37.71
C TYR A 59 -21.46 7.68 -37.03
N LYS A 60 -20.52 8.39 -37.68
CA LYS A 60 -19.24 8.75 -37.08
C LYS A 60 -19.42 9.53 -35.78
N ILE A 61 -20.27 10.55 -35.77
CA ILE A 61 -20.51 11.37 -34.58
C ILE A 61 -21.07 10.53 -33.43
N GLU A 62 -22.06 9.68 -33.70
CA GLU A 62 -22.66 8.83 -32.66
C GLU A 62 -21.66 7.79 -32.13
N TYR A 63 -20.82 7.24 -33.00
CA TYR A 63 -19.76 6.33 -32.58
C TYR A 63 -18.68 7.03 -31.74
N LEU A 64 -18.25 8.24 -32.11
CA LEU A 64 -17.31 9.05 -31.33
C LEU A 64 -17.86 9.39 -29.95
N LYS A 65 -19.14 9.77 -29.83
CA LYS A 65 -19.80 10.01 -28.54
C LYS A 65 -19.82 8.75 -27.66
N LYS A 66 -20.01 7.58 -28.27
CA LYS A 66 -19.98 6.31 -27.53
C LYS A 66 -18.57 6.03 -26.97
N LEU A 67 -17.54 6.20 -27.80
CA LEU A 67 -16.15 6.05 -27.37
C LEU A 67 -15.79 7.02 -26.25
N GLU A 68 -16.21 8.28 -26.36
CA GLU A 68 -15.98 9.30 -25.32
C GLU A 68 -16.62 8.92 -23.98
N LYS A 69 -17.87 8.43 -24.00
CA LYS A 69 -18.54 7.92 -22.78
C LYS A 69 -17.82 6.74 -22.16
N GLU A 70 -17.33 5.80 -22.98
CA GLU A 70 -16.57 4.64 -22.49
C GLU A 70 -15.23 5.07 -21.87
N ILE A 71 -14.51 6.00 -22.50
CA ILE A 71 -13.27 6.59 -21.98
C ILE A 71 -13.52 7.25 -20.62
N LEU A 72 -14.54 8.11 -20.52
CA LEU A 72 -14.90 8.80 -19.28
C LEU A 72 -15.23 7.82 -18.15
N SER A 73 -15.96 6.73 -18.46
CA SER A 73 -16.25 5.69 -17.48
C SER A 73 -14.99 4.97 -16.98
N ILE A 74 -14.01 4.74 -17.85
CA ILE A 74 -12.72 4.16 -17.44
C ILE A 74 -11.93 5.16 -16.57
N ASP A 75 -11.91 6.44 -16.92
CA ASP A 75 -11.25 7.48 -16.12
C ASP A 75 -11.81 7.59 -14.70
N GLU A 76 -13.14 7.48 -14.54
CA GLU A 76 -13.77 7.42 -13.23
C GLU A 76 -13.31 6.21 -12.42
N LYS A 77 -13.25 5.02 -13.06
CA LYS A 77 -12.76 3.80 -12.41
C LYS A 77 -11.29 3.93 -11.98
N ILE A 78 -10.45 4.51 -12.84
CA ILE A 78 -9.04 4.78 -12.53
C ILE A 78 -8.94 5.67 -11.28
N LYS A 79 -9.66 6.80 -11.24
CA LYS A 79 -9.67 7.70 -10.08
C LYS A 79 -10.06 6.98 -8.78
N VAL A 80 -11.10 6.14 -8.83
CA VAL A 80 -11.56 5.37 -7.66
C VAL A 80 -10.47 4.39 -7.19
N LEU A 81 -9.80 3.70 -8.12
CA LEU A 81 -8.72 2.77 -7.79
C LEU A 81 -7.47 3.48 -7.24
N GLU A 82 -7.12 4.65 -7.77
CA GLU A 82 -6.03 5.48 -7.23
C GLU A 82 -6.33 5.92 -5.79
N MET A 83 -7.56 6.36 -5.51
CA MET A 83 -7.98 6.69 -4.14
C MET A 83 -7.90 5.48 -3.21
N LYS A 84 -8.35 4.30 -3.66
CA LYS A 84 -8.22 3.05 -2.90
C LYS A 84 -6.75 2.69 -2.64
N LYS A 85 -5.88 2.84 -3.65
CA LYS A 85 -4.44 2.58 -3.53
C LYS A 85 -3.82 3.48 -2.45
N GLU A 86 -4.12 4.77 -2.45
CA GLU A 86 -3.63 5.70 -1.44
C GLU A 86 -4.14 5.37 -0.03
N ALA A 87 -5.41 4.98 0.10
CA ALA A 87 -5.95 4.51 1.37
C ALA A 87 -5.20 3.28 1.90
N VAL A 88 -4.87 2.31 1.03
CA VAL A 88 -4.08 1.12 1.42
C VAL A 88 -2.64 1.49 1.79
N LYS A 89 -2.00 2.41 1.06
CA LYS A 89 -0.67 2.94 1.42
C LYS A 89 -0.66 3.58 2.81
N LEU A 90 -1.71 4.33 3.15
CA LEU A 90 -1.87 4.91 4.47
C LEU A 90 -1.95 3.83 5.56
N GLN A 91 -2.71 2.75 5.33
CA GLN A 91 -2.77 1.62 6.25
C GLN A 91 -1.39 0.96 6.47
N ILE A 92 -0.61 0.78 5.40
CA ILE A 92 0.76 0.27 5.50
C ILE A 92 1.64 1.21 6.34
N LYS A 93 1.51 2.53 6.15
CA LYS A 93 2.27 3.53 6.92
C LYS A 93 1.92 3.44 8.41
N LEU A 94 0.64 3.35 8.76
CA LEU A 94 0.17 3.20 10.14
C LEU A 94 0.70 1.90 10.77
N LYS A 95 0.58 0.77 10.08
CA LYS A 95 1.10 -0.53 10.58
C LYS A 95 2.62 -0.55 10.73
N ASN A 96 3.35 0.14 9.86
CA ASN A 96 4.80 0.30 10.04
C ASN A 96 5.14 1.17 11.26
N ALA A 97 4.37 2.22 11.54
CA ALA A 97 4.55 3.04 12.73
C ALA A 97 4.26 2.24 14.01
N GLU A 98 3.16 1.49 14.04
CA GLU A 98 2.82 0.57 15.14
C GLU A 98 3.96 -0.43 15.39
N LYS A 99 4.47 -1.06 14.31
CA LYS A 99 5.58 -2.02 14.40
C LYS A 99 6.84 -1.38 15.00
N LYS A 100 7.21 -0.18 14.56
CA LYS A 100 8.37 0.54 15.11
C LYS A 100 8.19 0.87 16.59
N SER A 101 6.98 1.27 17.00
CA SER A 101 6.66 1.53 18.40
C SER A 101 6.83 0.29 19.27
N VAL A 102 6.31 -0.86 18.82
CA VAL A 102 6.45 -2.15 19.51
C VAL A 102 7.92 -2.56 19.60
N GLU A 103 8.69 -2.40 18.53
CA GLU A 103 10.13 -2.70 18.53
C GLU A 103 10.90 -1.83 19.53
N LYS A 104 10.56 -0.53 19.62
CA LYS A 104 11.14 0.38 20.61
C LYS A 104 10.78 -0.05 22.04
N TYR A 105 9.53 -0.45 22.27
CA TYR A 105 9.08 -0.91 23.57
C TYR A 105 9.78 -2.21 24.02
N ILE A 106 9.92 -3.19 23.12
CA ILE A 106 10.67 -4.43 23.38
C ILE A 106 12.12 -4.11 23.76
N LYS A 107 12.78 -3.21 23.02
CA LYS A 107 14.16 -2.78 23.33
C LYS A 107 14.28 -2.16 24.72
N ASN A 108 13.33 -1.33 25.12
CA ASN A 108 13.32 -0.71 26.44
C ASN A 108 13.16 -1.75 27.55
N ILE A 109 12.21 -2.69 27.41
CA ILE A 109 12.03 -3.80 28.36
C ILE A 109 13.33 -4.58 28.54
N ASN A 110 14.00 -4.94 27.43
CA ASN A 110 15.23 -5.71 27.49
C ASN A 110 16.36 -4.93 28.18
N ARG A 111 16.45 -3.62 27.93
CA ARG A 111 17.43 -2.74 28.59
C ARG A 111 17.18 -2.65 30.08
N ASP A 112 15.93 -2.56 30.51
CA ASP A 112 15.57 -2.48 31.92
C ASP A 112 15.76 -3.82 32.65
N ALA A 113 15.50 -4.95 31.98
CA ALA A 113 15.83 -6.27 32.49
C ALA A 113 17.34 -6.43 32.70
N LEU A 114 18.15 -6.07 31.70
CA LEU A 114 19.61 -6.10 31.78
C LEU A 114 20.15 -5.24 32.93
N LYS A 115 19.60 -4.02 33.11
CA LYS A 115 19.96 -3.13 34.22
C LYS A 115 19.67 -3.75 35.59
N LYS A 116 18.55 -4.49 35.71
CA LYS A 116 18.19 -5.17 36.96
C LYS A 116 19.12 -6.36 37.25
N GLU A 117 19.52 -7.11 36.24
CA GLU A 117 20.50 -8.19 36.38
C GLU A 117 21.88 -7.65 36.81
N LEU A 118 22.39 -6.64 36.13
CA LEU A 118 23.67 -6.00 36.50
C LEU A 118 23.68 -5.48 37.95
N LYS A 119 22.58 -4.86 38.40
CA LYS A 119 22.45 -4.42 39.80
C LYS A 119 22.53 -5.58 40.80
N LYS A 120 21.91 -6.72 40.49
CA LYS A 120 21.98 -7.91 41.33
C LYS A 120 23.39 -8.47 41.38
N GLU A 121 24.08 -8.55 40.24
CA GLU A 121 25.46 -9.03 40.17
C GLU A 121 26.42 -8.14 40.96
N ILE A 122 26.29 -6.82 40.83
CA ILE A 122 27.07 -5.85 41.61
C ILE A 122 26.83 -6.06 43.11
N GLN A 123 25.58 -6.22 43.53
CA GLN A 123 25.24 -6.43 44.94
C GLN A 123 25.80 -7.75 45.49
N ILE A 124 25.82 -8.81 44.68
CA ILE A 124 26.45 -10.10 45.03
C ILE A 124 27.98 -9.94 45.14
N ALA A 125 28.60 -9.20 44.23
CA ALA A 125 30.04 -8.94 44.26
C ALA A 125 30.45 -8.12 45.49
N GLU A 126 29.68 -7.08 45.84
CA GLU A 126 29.91 -6.24 47.02
C GLU A 126 29.76 -7.04 48.32
N THR A 127 28.71 -7.86 48.45
CA THR A 127 28.52 -8.72 49.62
C THR A 127 29.60 -9.80 49.73
N SER A 128 30.04 -10.38 48.61
CA SER A 128 31.15 -11.34 48.57
C SER A 128 32.49 -10.71 48.96
N TYR A 129 32.73 -9.46 48.55
CA TYR A 129 33.93 -8.70 48.91
C TYR A 129 33.93 -8.36 50.41
N ASN A 130 32.79 -7.88 50.93
CA ASN A 130 32.66 -7.53 52.35
C ASN A 130 32.77 -8.75 53.28
N ASN A 131 32.33 -9.94 52.86
CA ASN A 131 32.45 -11.18 53.63
C ASN A 131 33.87 -11.78 53.64
N ARG A 132 34.80 -11.29 52.80
CA ARG A 132 36.21 -11.70 52.81
C ARG A 132 37.09 -10.84 53.72
N ARG A 133 36.54 -9.78 54.30
CA ARG A 133 37.17 -8.93 55.32
C ARG A 133 36.75 -9.36 56.71
#